data_AF-A0A931WEZ2-F1
#
_entry.id   AF-A0A931WEZ2-F1
#
_cell.length_a   1.000
_cell.length_b   1.000
_cell.length_c   1.000
_cell.angle_alpha   90.00
_cell.angle_beta   90.00
_cell.angle_gamma   90.00
#
_symmetry.space_group_name_H-M   'P 1'
#
loop_
_entity.id
_entity.type
_entity.pdbx_description
1 polymer ?
#
loop_
_entity_poly.entity_id
_entity_poly.type
_entity_poly.pdbx_seq_one_letter_code
_entity_poly.pdbx_strand_id
1 'polypeptide(L)'
;MIKVKVYSIATSGTECVLLLEELDGPRLLPIWIGISEGQAIALKFADIQLPRPMTHDLLINTLDSLGFKIDQVIVNDLRGQTFYAQLHISHNSTKHVVDSRPSDAIALAVRANCPIFVEQKVFDKCHTMKKPISEDEVKKFKEELKNIKPEDIVKGLKDKESKKHKKGEAEEATEGPEDNDEDEEEEDDE
;
A
#
# COMPACT_ATOMS: atom_id res chain seq x y z
N MET A 1 16.53 -7.28 2.69
CA MET A 1 15.42 -7.77 1.84
C MET A 1 14.89 -9.09 2.36
N ILE A 2 13.57 -9.19 2.51
CA ILE A 2 12.84 -10.38 2.94
C ILE A 2 12.11 -10.96 1.72
N LYS A 3 12.22 -12.27 1.51
CA LYS A 3 11.53 -12.94 0.39
C LYS A 3 10.07 -13.18 0.76
N VAL A 4 9.18 -12.84 -0.16
CA VAL A 4 7.73 -12.96 0.02
C VAL A 4 7.09 -13.69 -1.16
N LYS A 5 5.84 -14.12 -0.99
CA LYS A 5 4.97 -14.58 -2.08
C LYS A 5 3.57 -13.99 -1.96
N VAL A 6 2.83 -13.99 -3.06
CA VAL A 6 1.39 -13.67 -3.01
C VAL A 6 0.68 -14.77 -2.23
N TYR A 7 0.02 -14.38 -1.14
CA TYR A 7 -0.77 -15.26 -0.28
C TYR A 7 -2.22 -15.34 -0.75
N SER A 8 -2.85 -14.17 -0.91
CA SER A 8 -4.22 -14.05 -1.38
C SER A 8 -4.50 -12.65 -1.91
N ILE A 9 -5.58 -12.53 -2.68
CA ILE A 9 -6.11 -11.27 -3.17
C ILE A 9 -7.58 -11.24 -2.81
N ALA A 10 -8.00 -10.21 -2.06
CA ALA A 10 -9.38 -10.04 -1.65
C ALA A 10 -9.93 -8.74 -2.23
N THR A 11 -11.19 -8.74 -2.66
CA THR A 11 -11.86 -7.52 -3.16
C THR A 11 -12.77 -6.96 -2.07
N SER A 12 -12.67 -5.66 -1.82
CA SER A 12 -13.50 -4.93 -0.86
C SER A 12 -14.00 -3.64 -1.52
N GLY A 13 -15.29 -3.59 -1.87
CA GLY A 13 -15.86 -2.44 -2.56
C GLY A 13 -15.18 -2.16 -3.91
N THR A 14 -14.61 -0.97 -4.05
CA THR A 14 -13.93 -0.50 -5.27
C THR A 14 -12.41 -0.77 -5.27
N GLU A 15 -11.89 -1.46 -4.26
CA GLU A 15 -10.47 -1.74 -4.09
C GLU A 15 -10.20 -3.23 -3.89
N CYS A 16 -8.95 -3.62 -4.10
CA CYS A 16 -8.45 -4.95 -3.78
C CYS A 16 -7.34 -4.86 -2.74
N VAL A 17 -7.30 -5.82 -1.82
CA VAL A 17 -6.22 -6.01 -0.86
C VAL A 17 -5.37 -7.19 -1.31
N LEU A 18 -4.13 -6.90 -1.69
CA LEU A 18 -3.10 -7.88 -1.99
C LEU A 18 -2.34 -8.24 -0.71
N LEU A 19 -2.33 -9.51 -0.35
CA LEU A 19 -1.60 -10.00 0.82
C LEU A 19 -0.31 -10.68 0.39
N LEU A 20 0.83 -10.17 0.90
CA LEU A 20 2.15 -10.77 0.72
C LEU A 20 2.56 -11.52 1.98
N GLU A 21 2.87 -12.80 1.85
CA GLU A 21 3.37 -13.65 2.92
C GLU A 21 4.90 -13.66 2.93
N GLU A 22 5.48 -13.36 4.10
CA GLU A 22 6.89 -13.65 4.39
C GLU A 22 7.13 -15.16 4.39
N LEU A 23 8.09 -15.65 3.61
CA LEU A 23 8.31 -17.11 3.47
C LEU A 23 8.82 -17.78 4.75
N ASP A 24 9.73 -17.11 5.46
CA ASP A 24 10.42 -17.65 6.63
C ASP A 24 9.91 -17.02 7.95
N GLY A 25 8.69 -16.50 7.94
CA GLY A 25 8.13 -15.77 9.07
C GLY A 25 6.60 -15.74 9.08
N PRO A 26 5.99 -15.26 10.17
CA PRO A 26 4.54 -15.31 10.34
C PRO A 26 3.82 -14.11 9.73
N ARG A 27 4.54 -13.15 9.14
CA ARG A 27 4.00 -11.84 8.77
C ARG A 27 3.30 -11.87 7.42
N LEU A 28 2.13 -11.26 7.37
CA LEU A 28 1.43 -10.85 6.16
C LEU A 28 1.50 -9.34 6.02
N LEU A 29 1.90 -8.86 4.84
CA LEU A 29 1.92 -7.46 4.48
C LEU A 29 0.75 -7.18 3.52
N PRO A 30 -0.24 -6.38 3.93
CA PRO A 30 -1.32 -5.99 3.05
C PRO A 30 -0.95 -4.74 2.22
N ILE A 31 -1.35 -4.74 0.95
CA ILE A 31 -1.17 -3.63 0.00
C ILE A 31 -2.49 -3.39 -0.74
N TRP A 32 -3.02 -2.18 -0.67
CA TRP A 32 -4.21 -1.78 -1.42
C TRP A 32 -3.84 -1.47 -2.85
N ILE A 33 -4.62 -2.01 -3.77
CA ILE A 33 -4.49 -1.82 -5.21
C ILE A 33 -5.88 -1.66 -5.81
N GLY A 34 -5.96 -1.06 -7.00
CA GLY A 34 -7.23 -0.94 -7.71
C GLY A 34 -7.76 -2.31 -8.17
N ILE A 35 -9.05 -2.37 -8.47
CA ILE A 35 -9.71 -3.60 -8.96
C ILE A 35 -9.04 -4.13 -10.22
N SER A 36 -8.72 -3.26 -11.17
CA SER A 36 -8.12 -3.66 -12.44
C SER A 36 -6.74 -4.31 -12.23
N GLU A 37 -5.92 -3.74 -11.34
CA GLU A 37 -4.65 -4.35 -10.96
C GLU A 37 -4.84 -5.67 -10.22
N GLY A 38 -5.77 -5.72 -9.26
CA GLY A 38 -6.08 -6.93 -8.50
C GLY A 38 -6.53 -8.08 -9.38
N GLN A 39 -7.41 -7.81 -10.36
CA GLN A 39 -7.85 -8.79 -11.35
C GLN A 39 -6.70 -9.30 -12.21
N ALA A 40 -5.81 -8.40 -12.68
CA ALA A 40 -4.67 -8.77 -13.51
C ALA A 40 -3.70 -9.72 -12.77
N ILE A 41 -3.51 -9.53 -11.46
CA ILE A 41 -2.71 -10.45 -10.63
C ILE A 41 -3.50 -11.74 -10.37
N ALA A 42 -4.77 -11.64 -9.98
CA ALA A 42 -5.60 -12.78 -9.58
C ALA A 42 -5.77 -13.82 -10.69
N LEU A 43 -5.99 -13.39 -11.93
CA LEU A 43 -6.11 -14.31 -13.07
C LEU A 43 -4.86 -15.17 -13.23
N LYS A 44 -3.67 -14.56 -13.18
CA LYS A 44 -2.43 -15.33 -13.31
C LYS A 44 -2.10 -16.14 -12.06
N PHE A 45 -2.38 -15.60 -10.87
CA PHE A 45 -2.19 -16.31 -9.61
C PHE A 45 -3.06 -17.58 -9.52
N ALA A 46 -4.26 -17.55 -10.10
CA ALA A 46 -5.15 -18.70 -10.25
C ALA A 46 -4.79 -19.60 -11.46
N ASP A 47 -3.66 -19.35 -12.14
CA ASP A 47 -3.20 -20.03 -13.35
C ASP A 47 -4.24 -20.07 -14.49
N ILE A 48 -5.07 -19.03 -14.59
CA ILE A 48 -6.04 -18.88 -15.67
C ILE A 48 -5.32 -18.34 -16.90
N GLN A 49 -5.36 -19.11 -17.99
CA GLN A 49 -4.76 -18.73 -19.27
C GLN A 49 -5.83 -18.12 -20.17
N LEU A 50 -5.60 -16.90 -20.66
CA LEU A 50 -6.48 -16.21 -21.60
C LEU A 50 -6.03 -16.46 -23.05
N PRO A 51 -6.94 -16.42 -24.03
CA PRO A 51 -6.62 -16.68 -25.44
C PRO A 51 -5.73 -15.59 -26.08
N ARG A 52 -5.67 -14.40 -25.48
CA ARG A 52 -4.85 -13.26 -25.94
C ARG A 52 -4.06 -12.68 -24.77
N PRO A 53 -2.82 -12.20 -25.01
CA PRO A 53 -2.00 -11.62 -23.97
C PRO A 53 -2.64 -10.34 -23.40
N MET A 54 -2.60 -10.20 -22.08
CA MET A 54 -2.94 -8.95 -21.38
C MET A 54 -1.76 -7.97 -21.40
N THR A 55 -1.93 -6.78 -20.83
CA THR A 55 -0.90 -5.73 -20.77
C THR A 55 0.42 -6.21 -20.17
N HIS A 56 0.38 -6.94 -19.04
CA HIS A 56 1.60 -7.46 -18.42
C HIS A 56 2.24 -8.59 -19.22
N ASP A 57 1.45 -9.40 -19.93
CA ASP A 57 1.98 -10.43 -20.84
C ASP A 57 2.65 -9.77 -22.06
N LEU A 58 2.04 -8.72 -22.61
CA LEU A 58 2.64 -7.91 -23.68
C LEU A 58 3.99 -7.31 -23.24
N LEU A 59 4.07 -6.76 -22.02
CA LEU A 59 5.31 -6.19 -21.50
C LEU A 59 6.41 -7.26 -21.34
N ILE A 60 6.08 -8.44 -20.81
CA ILE A 60 7.03 -9.56 -20.71
C ILE A 60 7.51 -9.98 -22.11
N ASN A 61 6.59 -10.22 -23.04
CA ASN A 61 6.93 -10.59 -24.41
C ASN A 61 7.80 -9.52 -25.11
N THR A 62 7.59 -8.25 -24.79
CA THR A 62 8.40 -7.14 -25.32
C THR A 62 9.81 -7.17 -24.74
N LEU A 63 9.95 -7.33 -23.42
CA LEU A 63 11.25 -7.46 -22.77
C LEU A 63 12.02 -8.68 -23.28
N ASP A 64 11.36 -9.83 -23.37
CA ASP A 64 11.95 -11.07 -23.89
C ASP A 64 12.42 -10.90 -25.34
N SER A 65 11.61 -10.27 -26.19
CA SER A 65 11.97 -9.99 -27.60
C SER A 65 13.17 -9.05 -27.74
N LEU A 66 13.38 -8.17 -26.75
CA LEU A 66 14.54 -7.28 -26.67
C LEU A 66 15.73 -7.92 -25.92
N GLY A 67 15.60 -9.18 -25.50
CA GLY A 67 16.63 -9.93 -24.79
C GLY A 67 16.82 -9.51 -23.34
N PHE A 68 15.84 -8.86 -22.72
CA PHE A 68 15.84 -8.56 -21.30
C PHE A 68 15.23 -9.71 -20.51
N LYS A 69 15.74 -9.94 -19.29
CA LYS A 69 15.19 -10.87 -18.33
C LYS A 69 14.70 -10.12 -17.10
N ILE A 70 13.53 -10.49 -16.58
CA ILE A 70 13.09 -10.03 -15.26
C ILE A 70 13.78 -10.88 -14.19
N ASP A 71 14.60 -10.24 -13.36
CA ASP A 71 15.39 -10.94 -12.35
C ASP A 71 14.61 -11.09 -11.04
N GLN A 72 13.99 -10.00 -10.59
CA GLN A 72 13.27 -9.92 -9.32
C GLN A 72 12.44 -8.63 -9.22
N VAL A 73 11.57 -8.59 -8.24
CA VAL A 73 10.83 -7.37 -7.85
C VAL A 73 11.06 -7.07 -6.38
N ILE A 74 11.20 -5.79 -6.05
CA ILE A 74 11.43 -5.35 -4.68
C ILE A 74 10.43 -4.25 -4.32
N VAL A 75 9.58 -4.48 -3.32
CA VAL A 75 8.83 -3.40 -2.65
C VAL A 75 9.81 -2.72 -1.70
N ASN A 76 10.35 -1.58 -2.15
CA ASN A 76 11.56 -0.99 -1.59
C ASN A 76 11.29 0.21 -0.69
N ASP A 77 10.09 0.80 -0.67
CA ASP A 77 9.79 1.91 0.24
C ASP A 77 8.29 2.06 0.51
N LEU A 78 7.99 2.80 1.58
CA LEU A 78 6.67 3.31 1.92
C LEU A 78 6.83 4.76 2.37
N ARG A 79 6.16 5.69 1.68
CA ARG A 79 6.19 7.13 1.98
C ARG A 79 4.76 7.61 2.15
N GLY A 80 4.42 8.09 3.34
CA GLY A 80 3.02 8.33 3.69
C GLY A 80 2.25 7.02 3.55
N GLN A 81 1.27 6.99 2.65
CA GLN A 81 0.44 5.83 2.35
C GLN A 81 0.78 5.15 1.01
N THR A 82 1.86 5.59 0.35
CA THR A 82 2.21 5.13 -1.00
C THR A 82 3.40 4.18 -0.93
N PHE A 83 3.17 2.93 -1.30
CA PHE A 83 4.21 1.94 -1.51
C PHE A 83 4.93 2.19 -2.83
N TYR A 84 6.23 1.98 -2.83
CA TYR A 84 7.10 2.03 -4.01
C TYR A 84 7.70 0.65 -4.25
N ALA A 85 7.86 0.29 -5.52
CA ALA A 85 8.52 -0.93 -5.92
C ALA A 85 9.53 -0.68 -7.04
N GLN A 86 10.40 -1.65 -7.23
CA GLN A 86 11.39 -1.67 -8.27
C GLN A 86 11.30 -2.99 -9.04
N LEU A 87 11.28 -2.88 -10.36
CA LEU A 87 11.47 -4.00 -11.27
C LEU A 87 12.96 -4.07 -11.62
N HIS A 88 13.61 -5.18 -11.27
CA HIS A 88 15.01 -5.42 -11.59
C HIS A 88 15.06 -6.30 -12.83
N ILE A 89 15.67 -5.79 -13.89
CA ILE A 89 15.84 -6.50 -15.17
C ILE A 89 17.31 -6.52 -15.58
N SER A 90 17.70 -7.52 -16.34
CA SER A 90 19.05 -7.64 -16.88
C SER A 90 19.04 -7.85 -18.39
N HIS A 91 20.05 -7.30 -19.06
CA HIS A 91 20.36 -7.60 -20.46
C HIS A 91 21.86 -7.89 -20.54
N ASN A 92 22.20 -9.13 -20.92
CA ASN A 92 23.56 -9.66 -20.81
C ASN A 92 24.11 -9.56 -19.37
N SER A 93 25.17 -8.77 -19.16
CA SER A 93 25.76 -8.53 -17.82
C SER A 93 25.32 -7.20 -17.20
N THR A 94 24.49 -6.42 -17.90
CA THR A 94 24.05 -5.10 -17.44
C THR A 94 22.74 -5.24 -16.67
N LYS A 95 22.69 -4.66 -15.47
CA LYS A 95 21.50 -4.62 -14.63
C LYS A 95 20.84 -3.25 -14.71
N HIS A 96 19.53 -3.26 -14.77
CA HIS A 96 18.69 -2.07 -14.79
C HIS A 96 17.65 -2.16 -13.68
N VAL A 97 17.35 -1.01 -13.08
CA VAL A 97 16.33 -0.86 -12.05
C VAL A 97 15.29 0.13 -12.56
N VAL A 98 14.05 -0.32 -12.66
CA VAL A 98 12.92 0.49 -13.15
C VAL A 98 11.98 0.75 -11.99
N ASP A 99 11.63 2.02 -11.77
CA ASP A 99 10.63 2.41 -10.78
C ASP A 99 9.25 1.85 -11.17
N SER A 100 8.50 1.35 -10.20
CA SER A 100 7.24 0.67 -10.46
C SER A 100 6.28 0.78 -9.27
N ARG A 101 4.99 0.73 -9.56
CA ARG A 101 3.98 0.49 -8.52
C ARG A 101 4.08 -0.97 -8.07
N PRO A 102 3.83 -1.29 -6.78
CA PRO A 102 3.83 -2.68 -6.33
C PRO A 102 2.88 -3.58 -7.10
N SER A 103 1.70 -3.07 -7.50
CA SER A 103 0.72 -3.81 -8.29
C SER A 103 1.30 -4.34 -9.61
N ASP A 104 1.94 -3.46 -10.37
CA ASP A 104 2.52 -3.80 -11.68
C ASP A 104 3.72 -4.72 -11.53
N ALA A 105 4.62 -4.41 -10.60
CA ALA A 105 5.80 -5.21 -10.34
C ALA A 105 5.40 -6.64 -9.92
N ILE A 106 4.43 -6.79 -9.01
CA ILE A 106 3.95 -8.10 -8.57
C ILE A 106 3.20 -8.83 -9.69
N ALA A 107 2.40 -8.13 -10.51
CA ALA A 107 1.75 -8.72 -11.68
C ALA A 107 2.75 -9.31 -12.69
N LEU A 108 3.89 -8.66 -12.88
CA LEU A 108 5.00 -9.16 -13.68
C LEU A 108 5.71 -10.34 -13.00
N ALA A 109 5.98 -10.24 -11.70
CA ALA A 109 6.66 -11.30 -10.97
C ALA A 109 5.89 -12.64 -10.97
N VAL A 110 4.56 -12.57 -10.79
CA VAL A 110 3.69 -13.75 -10.86
C VAL A 110 3.69 -14.38 -12.26
N ARG A 111 3.77 -13.57 -13.33
CA ARG A 111 3.80 -14.06 -14.72
C ARG A 111 5.15 -14.61 -15.15
N ALA A 112 6.23 -13.91 -14.79
CA ALA A 112 7.61 -14.28 -15.09
C ALA A 112 8.17 -15.34 -14.13
N ASN A 113 7.40 -15.70 -13.09
CA ASN A 113 7.81 -16.60 -12.02
C ASN A 113 9.15 -16.18 -11.37
N CYS A 114 9.31 -14.87 -11.14
CA CYS A 114 10.51 -14.30 -10.53
C CYS A 114 10.28 -14.03 -9.02
N PRO A 115 11.34 -14.00 -8.20
CA PRO A 115 11.20 -13.77 -6.77
C PRO A 115 10.73 -12.35 -6.44
N ILE A 116 9.86 -12.26 -5.44
CA ILE A 116 9.36 -11.01 -4.87
C ILE A 116 10.06 -10.78 -3.53
N PHE A 117 10.56 -9.57 -3.32
CA PHE A 117 11.17 -9.14 -2.07
C PHE A 117 10.49 -7.90 -1.52
N VAL A 118 10.59 -7.73 -0.21
CA VAL A 118 10.17 -6.51 0.49
C VAL A 118 11.33 -6.08 1.38
N GLU A 119 11.63 -4.78 1.42
CA GLU A 119 12.64 -4.25 2.33
C GLU A 119 12.17 -4.27 3.78
N GLN A 120 13.09 -4.54 4.72
CA GLN A 120 12.76 -4.61 6.15
C GLN A 120 12.08 -3.32 6.64
N LYS A 121 12.58 -2.16 6.20
CA LYS A 121 12.01 -0.85 6.55
C LYS A 121 10.54 -0.69 6.14
N VAL A 122 10.06 -1.42 5.12
CA VAL A 122 8.65 -1.39 4.73
C VAL A 122 7.81 -2.13 5.77
N PHE A 123 8.24 -3.32 6.20
CA PHE A 123 7.61 -4.02 7.33
C PHE A 123 7.65 -3.20 8.63
N ASP A 124 8.74 -2.49 8.87
CA ASP A 124 8.90 -1.67 10.08
C ASP A 124 7.91 -0.50 10.10
N LYS A 125 7.55 0.05 8.93
CA LYS A 125 6.58 1.13 8.73
C LYS A 125 5.13 0.64 8.62
N CYS A 126 4.89 -0.64 8.37
CA CYS A 126 3.54 -1.20 8.23
C CYS A 126 3.08 -1.99 9.46
N HIS A 127 1.79 -1.97 9.73
CA HIS A 127 1.12 -2.95 10.56
C HIS A 127 1.03 -4.25 9.77
N THR A 128 1.65 -5.29 10.31
CA THR A 128 1.68 -6.62 9.69
C THR A 128 0.67 -7.49 10.37
N MET A 129 -0.06 -8.29 9.60
CA MET A 129 -0.95 -9.30 10.18
C MET A 129 -0.17 -10.59 10.40
N LYS A 130 -0.70 -11.48 11.24
CA LYS A 130 -0.17 -12.83 11.38
C LYS A 130 -0.92 -13.77 10.45
N LYS A 131 -0.19 -14.69 9.83
CA LYS A 131 -0.80 -15.77 9.05
C LYS A 131 -1.73 -16.59 9.95
N PRO A 132 -3.00 -16.80 9.58
CA PRO A 132 -3.90 -17.64 10.36
C PRO A 132 -3.42 -19.10 10.30
N ILE A 133 -3.37 -19.76 11.45
CA ILE A 133 -2.93 -21.15 11.62
C ILE A 133 -4.08 -22.11 11.96
N SER A 134 -5.30 -21.59 12.23
CA SER A 134 -6.51 -22.39 12.47
C SER A 134 -7.71 -21.88 11.67
N GLU A 135 -8.74 -22.72 11.49
CA GLU A 135 -9.96 -22.34 10.74
C GLU A 135 -10.71 -21.15 11.39
N ASP A 136 -10.73 -21.09 12.72
CA ASP A 136 -11.35 -19.98 13.45
C ASP A 136 -10.57 -18.67 13.27
N GLU A 137 -9.24 -18.76 13.23
CA GLU A 137 -8.40 -17.61 12.88
C GLU A 137 -8.60 -17.17 11.43
N VAL A 138 -8.80 -18.10 10.48
CA VAL A 138 -9.10 -17.75 9.08
C VAL A 138 -10.43 -16.98 8.99
N LYS A 139 -11.45 -17.38 9.75
CA LYS A 139 -12.74 -16.66 9.77
C LYS A 139 -12.58 -15.23 10.31
N LYS A 140 -11.92 -15.07 11.46
CA LYS A 140 -11.63 -13.76 12.06
C LYS A 140 -10.80 -12.88 11.13
N PHE A 141 -9.76 -13.46 10.51
CA PHE A 141 -8.90 -12.78 9.56
C PHE A 141 -9.69 -12.24 8.34
N LYS A 142 -10.63 -13.03 7.81
CA LYS A 142 -11.51 -12.59 6.72
C LYS A 142 -12.43 -11.44 7.13
N GLU A 143 -12.87 -11.40 8.38
CA GLU A 143 -13.67 -10.28 8.91
C GLU A 143 -12.81 -9.03 9.11
N GLU A 144 -11.60 -9.18 9.64
CA GLU A 144 -10.63 -8.10 9.79
C GLU A 144 -10.33 -7.44 8.43
N LEU A 145 -10.10 -8.23 7.38
CA LEU A 145 -9.86 -7.72 6.03
C LEU A 145 -11.01 -6.85 5.46
N LYS A 146 -12.25 -7.07 5.90
CA LYS A 146 -13.39 -6.25 5.43
C LYS A 146 -13.43 -4.88 6.08
N ASN A 147 -12.86 -4.74 7.27
CA ASN A 147 -12.98 -3.54 8.10
C ASN A 147 -11.69 -2.69 8.13
N ILE A 148 -10.55 -3.23 7.68
CA ILE A 148 -9.28 -2.49 7.62
C ILE A 148 -9.33 -1.47 6.48
N LYS A 149 -8.95 -0.23 6.79
CA LYS A 149 -8.73 0.84 5.79
C LYS A 149 -7.24 0.94 5.43
N PRO A 150 -6.89 1.50 4.25
CA PRO A 150 -5.50 1.75 3.87
C PRO A 150 -4.69 2.50 4.94
N GLU A 151 -5.33 3.45 5.61
CA GLU A 151 -4.74 4.34 6.61
C GLU A 151 -4.32 3.62 7.89
N ASP A 152 -5.00 2.52 8.25
CA ASP A 152 -4.77 1.79 9.50
C ASP A 152 -3.45 1.01 9.52
N ILE A 153 -2.83 0.82 8.36
CA ILE A 153 -1.63 -0.01 8.23
C ILE A 153 -0.36 0.80 8.32
N VAL A 154 -0.37 2.10 8.06
CA VAL A 154 0.87 2.87 8.19
C VAL A 154 1.08 3.21 9.67
N LYS A 155 2.16 2.70 10.26
CA LYS A 155 2.56 3.02 11.63
C LYS A 155 2.85 4.53 11.73
N GLY A 156 2.26 5.18 12.74
CA GLY A 156 2.47 6.59 13.03
C GLY A 156 1.43 7.57 12.47
N LEU A 157 0.40 7.12 11.73
CA LEU A 157 -0.75 7.98 11.39
C LEU A 157 -1.66 8.23 12.60
N LYS A 158 -1.94 7.19 13.41
CA LYS A 158 -2.76 7.32 14.63
C LYS A 158 -2.13 8.24 15.69
N ASP A 159 -0.80 8.26 15.80
CA ASP A 159 -0.08 9.11 16.76
C ASP A 159 -0.18 10.61 16.45
N LYS A 160 -0.46 10.98 15.19
CA LYS A 160 -0.63 12.38 14.78
C LYS A 160 -2.06 12.88 15.00
N GLU A 161 -3.06 12.02 14.89
CA GLU A 161 -4.46 12.38 15.16
C GLU A 161 -4.71 12.56 16.66
N SER A 162 -4.14 11.71 17.52
CA SER A 162 -4.23 11.87 18.99
C SER A 162 -3.53 13.14 19.49
N LYS A 163 -2.51 13.64 18.77
CA LYS A 163 -1.83 14.90 19.09
C LYS A 163 -2.55 16.14 18.55
N LYS A 164 -3.36 16.03 17.50
CA LYS A 164 -4.20 17.15 17.03
C LYS A 164 -5.36 17.44 17.98
N HIS A 165 -6.02 16.41 18.54
CA HIS A 165 -7.10 16.62 19.50
C HIS A 165 -6.63 17.26 20.82
N LYS A 166 -5.43 16.90 21.33
CA LYS A 166 -4.89 17.53 22.55
C LYS A 166 -4.40 18.97 22.39
N LYS A 167 -4.19 19.45 21.16
CA LYS A 167 -3.69 20.82 20.92
C LYS A 167 -4.82 21.83 20.68
N GLY A 168 -6.03 21.37 20.32
CA GLY A 168 -7.20 22.23 20.13
C GLY A 168 -7.90 22.63 21.43
N GLU A 169 -7.87 21.79 22.48
CA GLU A 169 -8.50 22.10 23.77
C GLU A 169 -7.69 23.06 24.66
N ALA A 170 -6.44 23.39 24.30
CA ALA A 170 -5.56 24.23 25.13
C ALA A 170 -5.54 25.72 24.72
N GLU A 171 -6.13 26.11 23.59
CA GLU A 171 -6.10 27.49 23.09
C GLU A 171 -7.42 28.27 23.28
N GLU A 172 -8.49 27.64 23.79
CA GLU A 172 -9.81 28.29 23.92
C GLU A 172 -10.19 28.74 25.35
N ALA A 173 -9.21 28.80 26.27
CA ALA A 173 -9.46 29.11 27.68
C ALA A 173 -8.63 30.28 28.22
N THR A 174 -8.45 31.36 27.46
CA THR A 174 -8.04 32.66 28.02
C THR A 174 -8.57 33.81 27.17
N GLU A 175 -9.79 34.25 27.41
CA GLU A 175 -10.21 35.65 27.21
C GLU A 175 -11.55 35.86 27.94
N GLY A 176 -11.44 36.31 29.19
CA GLY A 176 -12.52 36.93 29.96
C GLY A 176 -12.36 38.46 29.93
N PRO A 177 -13.39 39.21 30.34
CA PRO A 177 -13.84 40.42 29.68
C PRO A 177 -13.16 41.71 30.18
N GLU A 178 -12.98 42.69 29.30
CA GLU A 178 -12.74 44.08 29.68
C GLU A 178 -13.97 44.92 29.31
N ASP A 179 -14.66 45.37 30.35
CA ASP A 179 -15.56 46.53 30.32
C ASP A 179 -14.75 47.81 30.03
N ASN A 180 -15.29 48.71 29.21
CA ASN A 180 -15.25 50.13 29.52
C ASN A 180 -16.34 50.88 28.73
N ASP A 181 -17.14 51.58 29.53
CA ASP A 181 -18.18 52.53 29.19
C ASP A 181 -17.63 53.82 28.54
N GLU A 182 -18.57 54.57 27.93
CA GLU A 182 -18.57 56.04 27.72
C GLU A 182 -17.59 56.59 26.65
N ASP A 183 -17.94 57.45 25.68
CA ASP A 183 -18.91 58.55 25.67
C ASP A 183 -19.31 58.97 24.22
N GLU A 184 -20.41 59.72 24.20
CA GLU A 184 -21.12 60.41 23.12
C GLU A 184 -20.28 61.36 22.24
N GLU A 185 -20.73 61.61 21.00
CA GLU A 185 -21.12 62.96 20.53
C GLU A 185 -21.77 62.91 19.13
N GLU A 186 -22.89 63.62 19.02
CA GLU A 186 -23.70 63.89 17.82
C GLU A 186 -23.05 64.93 16.90
N GLU A 187 -23.48 64.96 15.62
CA GLU A 187 -23.77 66.14 14.75
C GLU A 187 -23.67 65.68 13.28
N ASP A 188 -24.80 65.46 12.60
CA ASP A 188 -25.61 66.43 11.83
C ASP A 188 -25.03 66.70 10.43
N ASP A 189 -25.68 66.12 9.41
CA ASP A 189 -25.49 66.43 7.99
C ASP A 189 -26.57 67.46 7.54
N GLU A 190 -26.18 68.73 7.37
CA GLU A 190 -26.63 69.63 6.30
C GLU A 190 -25.57 70.71 5.98
#